data_AF-A0A6I3KD80-F1
#
_entry.id   AF-A0A6I3KD80-F1
#
_cell.length_a   1.000
_cell.length_b   1.000
_cell.length_c   1.000
_cell.angle_alpha   90.00
_cell.angle_beta   90.00
_cell.angle_gamma   90.00
#
_symmetry.space_group_name_H-M   'P 1'
#
loop_
_entity.id
_entity.type
_entity.pdbx_description
1 polymer ?
#
loop_
_entity_poly.entity_id
_entity_poly.type
_entity_poly.pdbx_seq_one_letter_code
_entity_poly.pdbx_strand_id
1 'polypeptide(L)'
;MSVASSQFRQSQSQILEEAQHTPVAITSRGSRVRAFVVSPSFFARAVEALEDREDVQAAELARGESVEISHEDLKKELGLT
;
A
#
# COMPACT_ATOMS: atom_id res chain seq x y z
N MET A 1 -5.04 -17.71 3.70
CA MET A 1 -4.53 -19.09 3.45
C MET A 1 -3.00 -19.08 3.44
N SER A 2 -2.32 -20.19 3.73
CA SER A 2 -0.86 -20.27 3.61
C SER A 2 -0.43 -21.51 2.83
N VAL A 3 0.64 -21.37 2.04
CA VAL A 3 1.21 -22.44 1.22
C VAL A 3 2.73 -22.44 1.33
N ALA A 4 3.34 -23.62 1.25
CA ALA A 4 4.80 -23.72 1.24
C ALA A 4 5.38 -23.18 -0.08
N SER A 5 6.57 -22.59 -0.04
CA SER A 5 7.25 -22.07 -1.24
C SER A 5 7.47 -23.14 -2.33
N SER A 6 7.64 -24.42 -1.95
CA SER A 6 7.72 -25.53 -2.90
C SER A 6 6.40 -25.77 -3.61
N GLN A 7 5.28 -25.74 -2.88
CA GLN A 7 3.93 -25.87 -3.42
C GLN A 7 3.59 -24.70 -4.35
N PHE A 8 3.96 -23.48 -3.97
CA PHE A 8 3.78 -22.31 -4.83
C PHE A 8 4.47 -22.46 -6.19
N ARG A 9 5.69 -23.03 -6.22
CA ARG A 9 6.40 -23.29 -7.48
C ARG A 9 5.75 -24.38 -8.33
N GLN A 10 5.07 -25.34 -7.71
CA GLN A 10 4.43 -26.47 -8.40
C GLN A 10 3.02 -26.14 -8.92
N SER A 11 2.32 -25.20 -8.27
CA SER A 11 0.90 -24.90 -8.53
C SER A 11 0.65 -23.40 -8.71
N GLN A 12 1.58 -22.69 -9.35
CA GLN A 12 1.58 -21.22 -9.41
C GLN A 12 0.28 -20.64 -9.98
N SER A 13 -0.20 -21.15 -11.12
CA SER A 13 -1.41 -20.64 -11.78
C SER A 13 -2.65 -20.73 -10.89
N GLN A 14 -2.84 -21.87 -10.21
CA GLN A 14 -3.96 -22.04 -9.28
C GLN A 14 -3.88 -21.08 -8.10
N ILE A 15 -2.70 -20.91 -7.52
CA ILE A 15 -2.53 -20.02 -6.37
C ILE A 15 -2.70 -18.54 -6.76
N LEU A 16 -2.31 -18.16 -7.98
CA LEU A 16 -2.57 -16.82 -8.51
C LEU A 16 -4.07 -16.55 -8.71
N GLU A 17 -4.84 -17.56 -9.13
CA GLU A 17 -6.29 -17.48 -9.23
C GLU A 17 -6.93 -17.33 -7.84
N GLU A 18 -6.55 -18.16 -6.88
CA GLU A 18 -7.02 -18.07 -5.50
C GLU A 18 -6.70 -16.70 -4.86
N ALA A 19 -5.51 -16.16 -5.17
CA ALA A 19 -5.08 -14.85 -4.69
C ALA A 19 -5.90 -13.67 -5.24
N GLN A 20 -6.68 -13.86 -6.31
CA GLN A 20 -7.63 -12.84 -6.79
C GLN A 20 -8.74 -12.55 -5.76
N HIS A 21 -9.09 -13.55 -4.95
CA HIS A 21 -10.18 -13.48 -4.00
C HIS A 21 -9.71 -13.41 -2.55
N THR A 22 -8.56 -13.99 -2.21
CA THR A 22 -8.07 -14.01 -0.84
C THR A 22 -6.54 -14.01 -0.78
N PRO A 23 -5.90 -13.12 0.01
CA PRO A 23 -4.46 -13.14 0.21
C PRO A 23 -3.89 -14.52 0.60
N VAL A 24 -2.82 -14.93 -0.08
CA VAL A 24 -2.13 -16.19 0.16
C VAL A 24 -0.73 -15.92 0.71
N ALA A 25 -0.44 -16.43 1.90
CA ALA A 25 0.88 -16.34 2.50
C ALA A 25 1.81 -17.45 1.99
N ILE A 26 2.97 -17.08 1.47
CA ILE A 26 4.02 -18.02 1.07
C ILE A 26 4.97 -18.25 2.25
N THR A 27 5.08 -19.51 2.69
CA THR A 27 5.93 -19.88 3.84
C THR A 27 7.20 -20.62 3.41
N SER A 28 8.25 -20.47 4.21
CA SER A 28 9.50 -21.22 4.12
C SER A 28 9.69 -22.05 5.39
N ARG A 29 10.20 -23.28 5.24
CA ARG A 29 10.44 -24.22 6.37
C ARG A 29 9.21 -24.37 7.28
N GLY A 30 8.01 -24.35 6.69
CA GLY A 30 6.73 -24.60 7.37
C GLY A 30 6.18 -23.47 8.23
N SER A 31 6.99 -22.53 8.74
CA SER A 31 6.53 -21.55 9.74
C SER A 31 6.79 -20.09 9.40
N ARG A 32 7.84 -19.77 8.62
CA ARG A 32 8.20 -18.38 8.34
C ARG A 32 7.50 -17.87 7.09
N VAL A 33 6.61 -16.90 7.23
CA VAL A 33 6.07 -16.15 6.08
C VAL A 33 7.20 -15.38 5.40
N ARG A 34 7.28 -15.50 4.08
CA ARG A 34 8.31 -14.86 3.23
C ARG A 34 7.73 -13.84 2.28
N ALA A 35 6.49 -14.04 1.86
CA ALA A 35 5.78 -13.16 0.95
C ALA A 35 4.27 -13.38 1.09
N PHE A 36 3.50 -12.41 0.60
CA PHE A 36 2.07 -12.55 0.33
C PHE A 36 1.85 -12.41 -1.18
N VAL A 37 0.92 -13.20 -1.71
CA VAL A 37 0.36 -13.03 -3.04
C VAL A 37 -1.05 -12.50 -2.86
N VAL A 38 -1.36 -11.40 -3.52
CA VAL A 38 -2.63 -10.68 -3.43
C VAL A 38 -3.09 -10.26 -4.82
N SER A 39 -4.38 -9.96 -4.97
CA SER A 39 -4.89 -9.39 -6.20
C SER A 39 -4.27 -7.99 -6.45
N PRO A 40 -4.12 -7.57 -7.72
CA PRO A 40 -3.62 -6.24 -8.05
C PRO A 40 -4.48 -5.12 -7.44
N SER A 41 -5.81 -5.29 -7.43
CA SER A 41 -6.74 -4.30 -6.87
C SER A 41 -6.65 -4.20 -5.35
N PHE A 42 -6.38 -5.31 -4.66
CA PHE A 42 -6.09 -5.28 -3.23
C PHE A 42 -4.79 -4.54 -2.95
N PHE A 43 -3.73 -4.83 -3.72
CA PHE A 43 -2.45 -4.15 -3.57
C PHE A 43 -2.56 -2.64 -3.78
N ALA A 44 -3.21 -2.21 -4.87
CA ALA A 44 -3.40 -0.79 -5.17
C ALA A 44 -4.11 -0.04 -4.03
N ARG A 45 -5.23 -0.57 -3.53
CA ARG A 45 -5.95 0.03 -2.40
C ARG A 45 -5.16 0.02 -1.10
N ALA A 46 -4.32 -1.00 -0.88
CA ALA A 46 -3.47 -1.04 0.30
C ALA A 46 -2.37 0.02 0.25
N VAL A 47 -1.82 0.30 -0.94
CA VAL A 47 -0.86 1.39 -1.15
C VAL A 47 -1.53 2.75 -0.95
N GLU A 48 -2.66 2.98 -1.62
CA GLU A 48 -3.46 4.22 -1.48
C GLU A 48 -3.82 4.50 -0.02
N ALA A 49 -4.29 3.50 0.73
CA ALA A 49 -4.61 3.67 2.15
C ALA A 49 -3.39 3.99 3.04
N LEU A 50 -2.17 3.59 2.63
CA LEU A 50 -0.95 3.97 3.33
C LEU A 50 -0.57 5.43 3.05
N GLU A 51 -0.70 5.85 1.80
CA GLU A 51 -0.47 7.24 1.36
C GLU A 51 -1.47 8.19 2.02
N ASP A 52 -2.77 7.87 1.99
CA ASP A 52 -3.83 8.65 2.65
C ASP A 52 -3.54 8.89 4.13
N ARG A 53 -3.00 7.88 4.82
CA ARG A 53 -2.64 7.98 6.24
C ARG A 53 -1.47 8.94 6.46
N GLU A 54 -0.48 8.90 5.55
CA GLU A 54 0.66 9.81 5.60
C GLU A 54 0.23 11.25 5.31
N ASP A 55 -0.67 11.47 4.35
CA ASP A 55 -1.24 12.77 4.03
C ASP A 55 -2.04 13.36 5.19
N VAL A 56 -2.88 12.56 5.85
CA VAL A 56 -3.61 12.98 7.05
C VAL A 56 -2.64 13.39 8.15
N GLN A 57 -1.59 12.59 8.38
CA GLN A 57 -0.58 12.90 9.40
C GLN A 57 0.19 14.19 9.06
N ALA A 58 0.55 14.40 7.80
CA ALA A 58 1.23 15.61 7.35
C ALA A 58 0.34 16.84 7.52
N ALA A 59 -0.95 16.75 7.18
CA ALA A 59 -1.90 17.82 7.39
C ALA A 59 -2.11 18.15 8.87
N GLU A 60 -2.12 17.14 9.75
CA GLU A 60 -2.17 17.35 11.21
C GLU A 60 -0.93 18.07 11.74
N LEU A 61 0.26 17.69 11.27
CA LEU A 61 1.51 18.36 11.63
C LEU A 61 1.52 19.82 11.17
N ALA A 62 1.15 20.08 9.92
CA ALA A 62 1.11 21.43 9.35
C ALA A 62 0.16 22.35 10.13
N ARG A 63 -0.98 21.86 10.64
CA ARG A 63 -1.89 22.64 11.50
C ARG A 63 -1.27 23.05 12.84
N GLY A 64 -0.26 22.31 13.31
CA GLY A 64 0.49 22.63 14.52
C GLY A 64 1.66 23.59 14.29
N GLU A 65 2.00 23.88 13.03
CA GLU A 65 3.06 24.83 12.68
C GLU A 65 2.56 26.28 12.79
N SER A 66 3.44 27.19 13.21
CA SER A 66 3.10 28.61 13.38
C SER A 66 3.18 29.42 12.08
N VAL A 67 3.54 28.78 10.97
CA VAL A 67 3.78 29.42 9.68
C VAL A 67 2.64 29.07 8.74
N GLU A 68 1.93 30.09 8.28
CA GLU A 68 0.85 29.98 7.30
C GLU A 68 1.14 30.96 6.16
N ILE A 69 0.67 30.64 4.95
CA ILE A 69 0.73 31.53 3.79
C ILE A 69 -0.69 31.77 3.26
N SER A 70 -0.94 32.96 2.71
CA SER A 70 -2.24 33.25 2.11
C SER A 70 -2.39 32.54 0.76
N HIS A 71 -3.63 32.22 0.37
CA HIS A 71 -3.93 31.61 -0.93
C HIS A 71 -3.43 32.46 -2.11
N GLU A 72 -3.52 33.79 -1.98
CA GLU A 72 -3.08 34.73 -3.02
C GLU A 72 -1.56 34.79 -3.14
N ASP A 73 -0.82 34.60 -2.04
CA ASP A 73 0.63 34.55 -2.09
C ASP A 73 1.13 33.19 -2.61
N LEU A 74 0.46 32.09 -2.25
CA LEU A 74 0.74 30.75 -2.80
C LEU A 74 0.53 30.72 -4.33
N LYS A 75 -0.56 31.32 -4.82
CA LYS A 75 -0.82 31.44 -6.26
C LYS A 75 0.30 32.16 -7.00
N LYS A 76 0.77 33.29 -6.46
CA LYS A 76 1.88 34.05 -7.04
C LYS A 76 3.17 33.23 -7.07
N GLU A 77 3.45 32.49 -5.99
CA GLU A 77 4.62 31.61 -5.90
C GLU A 77 4.57 30.48 -6.94
N LEU A 78 3.41 29.86 -7.14
CA LEU A 78 3.21 28.78 -8.11
C LEU A 78 3.05 29.25 -9.57
N GLY A 79 3.08 30.56 -9.83
CA GLY A 79 2.87 31.12 -11.17
C GLY A 79 1.43 30.97 -11.70
N LEU A 80 0.47 30.78 -10.79
CA LEU A 80 -0.95 30.63 -11.06
C LEU A 80 -1.63 31.98 -10.82
N THR A 81 -1.41 32.97 -11.71
CA THR A 81 -2.10 34.26 -11.65
C THR A 81 -3.56 34.14 -12.06
#